data_AF-A0A7K0TQE8-F1
#
_entry.id   AF-A0A7K0TQE8-F1
#
_cell.length_a   1.000
_cell.length_b   1.000
_cell.length_c   1.000
_cell.angle_alpha   90.00
_cell.angle_beta   90.00
_cell.angle_gamma   90.00
#
_symmetry.space_group_name_H-M   'P 1'
#
loop_
_entity.id
_entity.type
_entity.pdbx_description
1 polymer ?
#
loop_
_entity_poly.entity_id
_entity_poly.type
_entity_poly.pdbx_seq_one_letter_code
_entity_poly.pdbx_strand_id
1 'polypeptide(L)'
;AVVCVAPLLDMIRYTTSELGPTWTVEYGDPEDVEQFGWLINYSPYHRVTEGADYPATMFAVFDNDTRTDPMHGRKMCAATQHATSGDRPILLRTEGDVGHGARSMSKSVEESADTLAFLAKWTGLK
;
A
#
# COMPACT_ATOMS: atom_id res chain seq x y z
N ALA A 1 -13.91 5.34 -1.13
CA ALA A 1 -12.80 5.22 -0.15
C ALA A 1 -11.97 3.99 -0.51
N VAL A 2 -10.70 3.96 -0.14
CA VAL A 2 -9.78 2.83 -0.35
C VAL A 2 -9.07 2.50 0.96
N VAL A 3 -8.96 1.21 1.30
CA VAL A 3 -8.06 0.73 2.34
C VAL A 3 -7.12 -0.30 1.72
N CYS A 4 -5.82 -0.10 1.87
CA CYS A 4 -4.77 -0.88 1.23
C CYS A 4 -3.80 -1.40 2.29
N VAL A 5 -3.82 -2.71 2.55
CA VAL A 5 -3.15 -3.34 3.71
C VAL A 5 -1.97 -4.19 3.24
N ALA A 6 -0.82 -4.08 3.93
CA ALA A 6 0.45 -4.77 3.60
C ALA A 6 0.77 -4.82 2.09
N PRO A 7 0.87 -3.66 1.41
CA PRO A 7 0.72 -3.63 -0.03
C PRO A 7 2.05 -3.72 -0.79
N LEU A 8 2.02 -4.27 -2.01
CA LEU A 8 3.10 -4.26 -2.99
C LEU A 8 2.79 -3.20 -4.06
N LEU A 9 3.48 -2.06 -4.06
CA LEU A 9 3.04 -0.87 -4.84
C LEU A 9 4.12 -0.25 -5.75
N ASP A 10 5.38 -0.57 -5.51
CA ASP A 10 6.50 -0.16 -6.38
C ASP A 10 7.01 -1.42 -7.06
N MET A 11 6.50 -1.68 -8.25
CA MET A 11 6.80 -2.90 -9.00
C MET A 11 8.15 -2.84 -9.70
N ILE A 12 8.86 -1.72 -9.64
CA ILE A 12 10.20 -1.58 -10.22
C ILE A 12 11.27 -1.93 -9.20
N ARG A 13 10.98 -1.76 -7.92
CA ARG A 13 11.92 -2.04 -6.83
C ARG A 13 11.50 -3.17 -5.91
N TYR A 14 10.36 -3.81 -6.16
CA TYR A 14 9.81 -4.79 -5.23
C TYR A 14 10.75 -5.98 -4.97
N THR A 15 11.57 -6.36 -5.96
CA THR A 15 12.58 -7.42 -5.83
C THR A 15 13.77 -7.06 -4.94
N THR A 16 13.89 -5.81 -4.46
CA THR A 16 15.06 -5.36 -3.68
C THR A 16 14.91 -5.51 -2.16
N SER A 17 13.79 -6.04 -1.68
CA SER A 17 13.44 -6.10 -0.26
C SER A 17 12.62 -7.34 0.12
N GLU A 18 12.81 -7.81 1.35
CA GLU A 18 12.03 -8.90 1.96
C GLU A 18 11.87 -10.13 1.05
N LEU A 19 10.65 -10.65 0.87
CA LEU A 19 10.37 -11.80 0.00
C LEU A 19 10.16 -11.41 -1.47
N GLY A 20 10.30 -10.13 -1.83
CA GLY A 20 10.16 -9.62 -3.18
C GLY A 20 10.81 -10.47 -4.28
N PRO A 21 12.11 -10.85 -4.17
CA PRO A 21 12.77 -11.68 -5.18
C PRO A 21 12.05 -12.99 -5.51
N THR A 22 11.29 -13.55 -4.57
CA THR A 22 10.61 -14.84 -4.73
C THR A 22 9.34 -14.77 -5.58
N TRP A 23 8.83 -13.55 -5.88
CA TRP A 23 7.58 -13.37 -6.62
C TRP A 23 7.79 -13.00 -8.10
N THR A 24 9.03 -13.02 -8.59
CA THR A 24 9.37 -12.78 -10.02
C THR A 24 8.71 -13.79 -10.94
N VAL A 25 8.45 -15.02 -10.48
CA VAL A 25 7.73 -16.03 -11.26
C VAL A 25 6.30 -15.58 -11.60
N GLU A 26 5.67 -14.78 -10.74
CA GLU A 26 4.28 -14.31 -10.92
C GLU A 26 4.23 -12.93 -11.59
N TYR A 27 5.02 -11.97 -11.09
CA TYR A 27 4.94 -10.58 -11.55
C TYR A 27 5.94 -10.25 -12.68
N GLY A 28 7.06 -10.97 -12.72
CA GLY A 28 8.20 -10.68 -13.58
C GLY A 28 9.35 -9.97 -12.87
N ASP A 29 10.53 -10.01 -13.48
CA ASP A 29 11.75 -9.38 -13.00
C ASP A 29 11.93 -7.98 -13.60
N PRO A 30 11.99 -6.89 -12.81
CA PRO A 30 12.23 -5.55 -13.32
C PRO A 30 13.61 -5.35 -13.97
N GLU A 31 14.55 -6.29 -13.81
CA GLU A 31 15.84 -6.26 -14.52
C GLU A 31 15.75 -6.79 -15.96
N ASP A 32 14.67 -7.51 -16.32
CA ASP A 32 14.39 -7.90 -17.70
C ASP A 32 13.60 -6.79 -18.42
N VAL A 33 14.05 -6.40 -19.62
CA VAL A 33 13.49 -5.27 -20.37
C VAL A 33 12.04 -5.50 -20.81
N GLU A 34 11.70 -6.72 -21.23
CA GLU A 34 10.34 -7.06 -21.63
C GLU A 34 9.41 -7.00 -20.40
N GLN A 35 9.88 -7.56 -19.30
CA GLN A 35 9.08 -7.67 -18.07
C GLN A 35 8.90 -6.32 -17.38
N PHE A 36 9.98 -5.53 -17.32
CA PHE A 36 9.92 -4.13 -16.91
C PHE A 36 8.82 -3.37 -17.66
N GLY A 37 8.67 -3.64 -18.95
CA GLY A 37 7.66 -3.03 -19.81
C GLY A 37 6.23 -3.20 -19.28
N TRP A 38 5.84 -4.38 -18.79
CA TRP A 38 4.51 -4.52 -18.16
C TRP A 38 4.49 -3.99 -16.72
N LEU A 39 5.56 -4.20 -15.95
CA LEU A 39 5.63 -3.76 -14.54
C LEU A 39 5.45 -2.24 -14.43
N ILE A 40 6.14 -1.45 -15.24
CA ILE A 40 6.05 0.02 -15.20
C ILE A 40 4.66 0.53 -15.61
N ASN A 41 3.98 -0.18 -16.51
CA ASN A 41 2.68 0.24 -17.02
C ASN A 41 1.59 0.20 -15.95
N TYR A 42 1.70 -0.67 -14.95
CA TYR A 42 0.70 -0.78 -13.88
C TYR A 42 1.21 -0.41 -12.49
N SER A 43 2.53 -0.28 -12.26
CA SER A 43 3.10 -0.03 -10.93
C SER A 43 2.40 1.15 -10.24
N PRO A 44 1.63 0.92 -9.15
CA PRO A 44 0.80 1.96 -8.54
C PRO A 44 1.57 3.23 -8.19
N TYR A 45 2.77 3.08 -7.60
CA TYR A 45 3.63 4.20 -7.24
C TYR A 45 4.01 5.08 -8.43
N HIS A 46 4.27 4.48 -9.60
CA HIS A 46 4.64 5.20 -10.82
C HIS A 46 3.44 5.72 -11.62
N ARG A 47 2.21 5.35 -11.23
CA ARG A 47 0.96 5.74 -11.88
C ARG A 47 0.19 6.80 -11.09
N VAL A 48 0.79 7.34 -10.03
CA VAL A 48 0.25 8.52 -9.34
C VAL A 48 0.20 9.69 -10.30
N THR A 49 -0.96 10.36 -10.40
CA THR A 49 -1.24 11.46 -11.32
C THR A 49 -1.43 12.74 -10.53
N GLU A 50 -0.55 13.72 -10.74
CA GLU A 50 -0.65 15.04 -10.11
C GLU A 50 -1.96 15.75 -10.48
N GLY A 51 -2.58 16.38 -9.48
CA GLY A 51 -3.85 17.10 -9.63
C GLY A 51 -5.09 16.23 -9.70
N ALA A 52 -4.98 14.91 -9.47
CA ALA A 52 -6.14 14.03 -9.44
C ALA A 52 -6.89 14.14 -8.10
N ASP A 53 -8.24 14.14 -8.14
CA ASP A 53 -9.08 14.10 -6.94
C ASP A 53 -9.15 12.66 -6.39
N TYR A 54 -8.11 12.22 -5.68
CA TYR A 54 -8.05 10.86 -5.13
C TYR A 54 -9.17 10.60 -4.11
N PRO A 55 -9.69 9.37 -4.01
CA PRO A 55 -10.62 9.01 -2.94
C PRO A 55 -9.90 9.08 -1.57
N ALA A 56 -10.68 9.22 -0.50
CA ALA A 56 -10.15 9.01 0.85
C ALA A 56 -9.47 7.64 0.91
N THR A 57 -8.18 7.61 1.24
CA THR A 57 -7.34 6.42 1.16
C THR A 57 -6.58 6.21 2.47
N MET A 58 -6.58 4.97 2.97
CA MET A 58 -5.74 4.55 4.10
C MET A 58 -4.80 3.44 3.65
N PHE A 59 -3.50 3.68 3.75
CA PHE A 59 -2.45 2.67 3.61
C PHE A 59 -2.12 2.11 4.99
N ALA A 60 -2.30 0.82 5.20
CA ALA A 60 -1.95 0.14 6.45
C ALA A 60 -0.68 -0.68 6.25
N VAL A 61 0.35 -0.39 7.05
CA VAL A 61 1.66 -1.06 7.02
C VAL A 61 2.05 -1.53 8.42
N PHE A 62 2.89 -2.57 8.49
CA PHE A 62 3.33 -3.19 9.74
C PHE A 62 4.86 -3.10 9.82
N ASP A 63 5.41 -2.49 10.87
CA ASP A 63 6.83 -2.13 10.87
C ASP A 63 7.78 -3.33 10.89
N ASN A 64 7.34 -4.49 11.37
CA ASN A 64 8.09 -5.75 11.36
C ASN A 64 7.59 -6.73 10.26
N ASP A 65 6.99 -6.22 9.18
CA ASP A 65 6.60 -7.05 8.03
C ASP A 65 7.82 -7.54 7.25
N THR A 66 8.17 -8.81 7.44
CA THR A 66 9.28 -9.48 6.73
C THR A 66 8.87 -10.14 5.41
N ARG A 67 7.63 -9.90 4.94
CA ARG A 67 7.15 -10.41 3.66
C ARG A 67 7.10 -9.29 2.65
N THR A 68 6.37 -8.22 2.97
CA THR A 68 6.15 -7.07 2.09
C THR A 68 6.69 -5.83 2.76
N ASP A 69 7.76 -5.26 2.20
CA ASP A 69 8.43 -4.10 2.80
C ASP A 69 7.44 -2.93 3.01
N PRO A 70 7.29 -2.39 4.24
CA PRO A 70 6.45 -1.24 4.55
C PRO A 70 6.74 0.00 3.68
N MET A 71 7.92 0.10 3.07
CA MET A 71 8.30 1.16 2.15
C MET A 71 7.31 1.33 0.99
N HIS A 72 6.64 0.27 0.54
CA HIS A 72 5.64 0.37 -0.52
C HIS A 72 4.46 1.27 -0.13
N GLY A 73 3.86 1.02 1.04
CA GLY A 73 2.78 1.84 1.57
C GLY A 73 3.25 3.25 1.94
N ARG A 74 4.44 3.39 2.53
CA ARG A 74 5.02 4.69 2.90
C ARG A 74 5.23 5.60 1.68
N LYS A 75 5.85 5.09 0.60
CA LYS A 75 6.08 5.85 -0.64
C LYS A 75 4.79 6.18 -1.36
N MET A 76 3.85 5.24 -1.46
CA MET A 76 2.57 5.48 -2.12
C MET A 76 1.75 6.55 -1.38
N CYS A 77 1.72 6.49 -0.05
CA CYS A 77 1.05 7.50 0.77
C CYS A 77 1.63 8.89 0.50
N ALA A 78 2.96 9.05 0.56
CA ALA A 78 3.62 10.32 0.29
C ALA A 78 3.35 10.84 -1.13
N ALA A 79 3.45 9.99 -2.15
CA ALA A 79 3.17 10.38 -3.52
C ALA A 79 1.71 10.81 -3.72
N THR A 80 0.76 10.09 -3.12
CA THR A 80 -0.67 10.40 -3.25
C THR A 80 -1.04 11.67 -2.47
N GLN A 81 -0.46 11.88 -1.29
CA GLN A 81 -0.59 13.13 -0.53
C GLN A 81 -0.08 14.34 -1.31
N HIS A 82 1.04 14.18 -2.02
CA HIS A 82 1.60 15.23 -2.85
C HIS A 82 0.72 15.53 -4.08
N ALA A 83 0.21 14.48 -4.72
CA ALA A 83 -0.48 14.58 -6.00
C ALA A 83 -1.98 14.94 -5.89
N THR A 84 -2.64 14.65 -4.77
CA THR A 84 -4.09 14.83 -4.67
C THR A 84 -4.51 16.30 -4.73
N SER A 85 -5.53 16.60 -5.54
CA SER A 85 -6.16 17.94 -5.58
C SER A 85 -7.35 18.09 -4.64
N GLY A 86 -7.85 16.97 -4.09
CA GLY A 86 -9.03 16.93 -3.24
C GLY A 86 -8.72 17.01 -1.75
N ASP A 87 -9.72 17.41 -0.97
CA ASP A 87 -9.61 17.57 0.50
C ASP A 87 -9.81 16.26 1.28
N ARG A 88 -9.95 15.12 0.58
CA ARG A 88 -10.16 13.81 1.22
C ARG A 88 -8.86 13.28 1.80
N PRO A 89 -8.88 12.60 2.96
CA PRO A 89 -7.66 12.22 3.65
C PRO A 89 -6.92 11.10 2.93
N ILE A 90 -5.60 11.22 2.88
CA ILE A 90 -4.66 10.17 2.50
C ILE A 90 -3.82 9.87 3.75
N LEU A 91 -4.05 8.71 4.35
CA LEU A 91 -3.52 8.35 5.66
C LEU A 91 -2.56 7.16 5.57
N LEU A 92 -1.55 7.17 6.45
CA LEU A 92 -0.71 6.02 6.75
C LEU A 92 -1.05 5.52 8.16
N ARG A 93 -1.61 4.32 8.25
CA ARG A 93 -1.80 3.58 9.51
C ARG A 93 -0.58 2.67 9.70
N THR A 94 0.25 2.97 10.69
CA THR A 94 1.41 2.14 11.05
C THR A 94 1.11 1.36 12.32
N GLU A 95 1.53 0.11 12.36
CA GLU A 95 1.48 -0.71 13.57
C GLU A 95 2.88 -1.20 13.91
N GLY A 96 3.37 -0.78 15.08
CA GLY A 96 4.64 -1.26 15.63
C GLY A 96 4.51 -2.70 16.15
N ASP A 97 5.62 -3.43 16.17
CA ASP A 97 5.73 -4.79 16.72
C ASP A 97 4.82 -5.86 16.09
N VAL A 98 4.21 -5.55 14.94
CA VAL A 98 3.39 -6.47 14.14
C VAL A 98 4.09 -6.73 12.81
N GLY A 99 4.01 -7.97 12.32
CA GLY A 99 4.47 -8.36 10.99
C GLY A 99 3.30 -8.76 10.08
N HIS A 100 3.58 -9.37 8.93
CA HIS A 100 2.58 -9.72 7.91
C HIS A 100 1.50 -10.70 8.36
N GLY A 101 1.84 -11.55 9.34
CA GLY A 101 1.11 -12.76 9.67
C GLY A 101 0.17 -12.61 10.86
N ALA A 102 0.09 -13.68 11.64
CA ALA A 102 -0.72 -13.70 12.85
C ALA A 102 -0.29 -12.60 13.82
N ARG A 103 -1.28 -11.95 14.42
CA ARG A 103 -1.13 -10.89 15.42
C ARG A 103 -2.05 -11.20 16.60
N SER A 104 -1.88 -10.49 17.72
CA SER A 104 -2.78 -10.66 18.86
C SER A 104 -4.22 -10.31 18.48
N MET A 105 -5.20 -10.93 19.16
CA MET A 105 -6.61 -10.62 18.92
C MET A 105 -6.92 -9.14 19.11
N SER A 106 -6.31 -8.49 20.11
CA SER A 106 -6.48 -7.05 20.33
C SER A 106 -6.03 -6.23 19.12
N LYS A 107 -4.88 -6.54 18.53
CA LYS A 107 -4.38 -5.87 17.33
C LYS A 107 -5.25 -6.11 16.11
N SER A 108 -5.78 -7.31 15.93
CA SER A 108 -6.75 -7.61 14.87
C SER A 108 -8.05 -6.82 15.01
N VAL A 109 -8.55 -6.67 16.24
CA VAL A 109 -9.76 -5.90 16.53
C VAL A 109 -9.52 -4.40 16.29
N GLU A 110 -8.39 -3.86 16.74
CA GLU A 110 -8.00 -2.46 16.51
C GLU A 110 -7.92 -2.14 15.00
N GLU A 111 -7.19 -2.93 14.22
CA GLU A 111 -7.10 -2.75 12.77
C GLU A 111 -8.45 -2.83 12.07
N SER A 112 -9.30 -3.79 12.47
CA SER A 112 -10.63 -3.95 11.91
C SER A 112 -11.52 -2.76 12.24
N ALA A 113 -11.48 -2.27 13.48
CA ALA A 113 -12.22 -1.11 13.92
C ALA A 113 -11.82 0.15 13.13
N ASP A 114 -10.52 0.41 12.99
CA ASP A 114 -10.00 1.55 12.21
C ASP A 114 -10.43 1.47 10.74
N THR A 115 -10.30 0.28 10.13
CA THR A 115 -10.66 0.03 8.73
C THR A 115 -12.15 0.24 8.48
N LEU A 116 -12.99 -0.36 9.32
CA LEU A 116 -14.44 -0.26 9.20
C LEU A 116 -14.93 1.16 9.47
N ALA A 117 -14.39 1.85 10.48
CA ALA A 117 -14.74 3.24 10.77
C ALA A 117 -14.35 4.17 9.63
N PHE A 118 -13.15 4.00 9.06
CA PHE A 118 -12.68 4.77 7.92
C PHE A 118 -13.58 4.57 6.70
N LEU A 119 -13.84 3.31 6.33
CA LEU A 119 -14.70 2.99 5.20
C LEU A 119 -16.11 3.52 5.41
N ALA A 120 -16.74 3.24 6.55
CA ALA A 120 -18.10 3.69 6.84
C ALA A 120 -18.25 5.21 6.70
N LYS A 121 -17.29 5.98 7.26
CA LYS A 121 -17.26 7.44 7.17
C LYS A 121 -17.18 7.93 5.73
N TRP A 122 -16.29 7.34 4.92
CA TRP A 122 -15.97 7.82 3.57
C TRP A 122 -16.74 7.14 2.43
N THR A 123 -17.59 6.17 2.74
CA THR A 123 -18.58 5.60 1.81
C THR A 123 -20.02 6.02 2.17
N GLY A 124 -20.24 6.67 3.32
CA GLY A 124 -21.56 7.10 3.76
C GLY A 124 -22.43 5.98 4.32
N LEU A 125 -21.82 4.89 4.82
CA LEU A 125 -22.54 3.84 5.53
C LEU A 125 -23.11 4.43 6.83
N LYS A 126 -24.41 4.25 7.06
CA LYS A 126 -25.15 4.73 8.22
C LYS A 126 -25.68 3.56 9.04
#